data_AF-A0ABD1DSE5-F1
#
_entry.id   AF-A0ABD1DSE5-F1
#
_cell.length_a   1.000
_cell.length_b   1.000
_cell.length_c   1.000
_cell.angle_alpha   90.00
_cell.angle_beta   90.00
_cell.angle_gamma   90.00
#
_symmetry.space_group_name_H-M   'P 1'
#
loop_
_entity.id
_entity.type
_entity.pdbx_description
1 polymer ?
#
loop_
_entity_poly.entity_id
_entity_poly.type
_entity_poly.pdbx_seq_one_letter_code
_entity_poly.pdbx_strand_id
1 'polypeptide(L)'
;MLLLAVLCFLLHNASADLAKSADLHLEAVSKAKLLTTNAQAASLKTLLTVIDAENTAAINKYKTAVKTIQTDLVGAVKRLDVFSRNVTLLALKESTSEAFTTAYYELNNRNQMDLTTINDGFHQLRSNVRNLLQTTSDRYFSDVQSTAESLASVTRARGTFSEKCNAAIGPKITGSFAPLQREIDACLARERLRLSRISDSVDRVVQLLRLNMADFATDISSCTRFALFATNSADFYQAKGCLEANLLEMNQYGEMINAELNLLQPTVQVETEASSGRIRHCVMQSAGEASSLMEGTRMAINRCAEVGP
;
A
#
# COMPACT_ATOMS: atom_id res chain seq x y z
N MET A 1 21.56 72.24 -2.05
CA MET A 1 21.28 71.30 -3.17
C MET A 1 22.12 70.02 -3.09
N LEU A 2 23.43 70.06 -2.78
CA LEU A 2 24.27 68.84 -2.68
C LEU A 2 23.78 67.81 -1.62
N LEU A 3 23.34 68.28 -0.44
CA LEU A 3 22.88 67.39 0.63
C LEU A 3 21.60 66.61 0.26
N LEU A 4 20.69 67.23 -0.51
CA LEU A 4 19.45 66.59 -0.97
C LEU A 4 19.74 65.52 -2.04
N ALA A 5 20.71 65.76 -2.91
CA ALA A 5 21.13 64.81 -3.93
C ALA A 5 21.80 63.57 -3.33
N VAL A 6 22.65 63.75 -2.31
CA VAL A 6 23.30 62.65 -1.58
C VAL A 6 22.28 61.83 -0.79
N LEU A 7 21.31 62.48 -0.12
CA LEU A 7 20.23 61.77 0.57
C LEU A 7 19.37 60.96 -0.40
N CYS A 8 18.98 61.53 -1.54
CA CYS A 8 18.22 60.81 -2.56
C CYS A 8 18.99 59.61 -3.12
N PHE A 9 20.30 59.74 -3.34
CA PHE A 9 21.14 58.65 -3.86
C PHE A 9 21.30 57.52 -2.84
N LEU A 10 21.50 57.85 -1.56
CA LEU A 10 21.57 56.87 -0.47
C LEU A 10 20.22 56.16 -0.25
N LEU A 11 19.10 56.90 -0.33
CA LEU A 11 17.74 56.35 -0.25
C LEU A 11 17.42 55.47 -1.48
N HIS A 12 17.90 55.82 -2.68
CA HIS A 12 17.76 55.00 -3.90
C HIS A 12 18.55 53.68 -3.81
N ASN A 13 19.77 53.71 -3.28
CA ASN A 13 20.58 52.50 -3.15
C ASN A 13 20.03 51.57 -2.05
N ALA A 14 19.69 52.11 -0.87
CA ALA A 14 19.09 51.33 0.21
C ALA A 14 17.76 50.69 -0.20
N SER A 15 16.98 51.37 -1.04
CA SER A 15 15.73 50.83 -1.55
C SER A 15 15.89 49.73 -2.62
N ALA A 16 16.94 49.81 -3.44
CA ALA A 16 17.29 48.74 -4.38
C ALA A 16 17.78 47.48 -3.65
N ASP A 17 18.53 47.65 -2.56
CA ASP A 17 19.08 46.54 -1.77
C ASP A 17 17.98 45.76 -1.02
N LEU A 18 16.98 46.45 -0.46
CA LEU A 18 15.83 45.81 0.19
C LEU A 18 14.92 45.05 -0.78
N ALA A 19 14.66 45.60 -1.97
CA ALA A 19 13.89 44.91 -3.00
C ALA A 19 14.63 43.63 -3.47
N LYS A 20 15.94 43.75 -3.70
CA LYS A 20 16.80 42.61 -4.04
C LYS A 20 16.82 41.55 -2.94
N SER A 21 16.82 41.95 -1.67
CA SER A 21 16.77 41.03 -0.52
C SER A 21 15.46 40.22 -0.48
N ALA A 22 14.32 40.86 -0.76
CA ALA A 22 13.02 40.19 -0.86
C ALA A 22 12.98 39.17 -2.01
N ASP A 23 13.53 39.52 -3.16
CA ASP A 23 13.58 38.63 -4.33
C ASP A 23 14.49 37.43 -4.09
N LEU A 24 15.67 37.64 -3.48
CA LEU A 24 16.58 36.57 -3.07
C LEU A 24 15.93 35.61 -2.06
N HIS A 25 15.08 36.10 -1.16
CA HIS A 25 14.35 35.26 -0.22
C HIS A 25 13.32 34.37 -0.93
N LEU A 26 12.53 34.94 -1.85
CA LEU A 26 11.56 34.18 -2.64
C LEU A 26 12.26 33.12 -3.52
N GLU A 27 13.42 33.45 -4.10
CA GLU A 27 14.25 32.51 -4.83
C GLU A 27 14.73 31.35 -3.93
N ALA A 28 15.19 31.66 -2.71
CA ALA A 28 15.62 30.66 -1.75
C ALA A 28 14.47 29.70 -1.34
N VAL A 29 13.26 30.22 -1.16
CA VAL A 29 12.06 29.42 -0.88
C VAL A 29 11.71 28.52 -2.08
N SER A 30 11.75 29.06 -3.30
CA SER A 30 11.52 28.29 -4.52
C SER A 30 12.53 27.15 -4.68
N LYS A 31 13.82 27.43 -4.42
CA LYS A 31 14.88 26.42 -4.45
C LYS A 31 14.69 25.35 -3.36
N ALA A 32 14.34 25.75 -2.14
CA ALA A 32 14.07 24.84 -1.03
C ALA A 32 12.86 23.93 -1.32
N LYS A 33 11.80 24.49 -1.92
CA LYS A 33 10.64 23.73 -2.42
C LYS A 33 11.08 22.68 -3.44
N LEU A 34 11.84 23.06 -4.46
CA LEU A 34 12.31 22.13 -5.49
C LEU A 34 13.13 20.98 -4.90
N LEU A 35 14.08 21.28 -4.01
CA LEU A 35 14.90 20.26 -3.35
C LEU A 35 14.05 19.30 -2.51
N THR A 36 13.08 19.84 -1.78
CA THR A 36 12.16 19.04 -0.95
C THR A 36 11.26 18.17 -1.80
N THR A 37 10.66 18.70 -2.86
CA THR A 37 9.84 17.91 -3.81
C THR A 37 10.64 16.76 -4.41
N ASN A 38 11.90 17.00 -4.80
CA ASN A 38 12.76 15.95 -5.34
C ASN A 38 13.07 14.87 -4.30
N ALA A 39 13.32 15.25 -3.04
CA ALA A 39 13.54 14.31 -1.95
C ALA A 39 12.27 13.48 -1.65
N GLN A 40 11.10 14.11 -1.56
CA GLN A 40 9.82 13.42 -1.40
C GLN A 40 9.54 12.44 -2.54
N ALA A 41 9.83 12.83 -3.78
CA ALA A 41 9.67 11.97 -4.94
C ALA A 41 10.57 10.73 -4.88
N ALA A 42 11.81 10.87 -4.38
CA ALA A 42 12.72 9.74 -4.19
C ALA A 42 12.24 8.77 -3.10
N SER A 43 11.75 9.30 -1.98
CA SER A 43 11.21 8.49 -0.88
C SER A 43 9.91 7.80 -1.26
N LEU A 44 9.02 8.49 -1.96
CA LEU A 44 7.81 7.90 -2.54
C LEU A 44 8.18 6.78 -3.51
N LYS A 45 9.11 7.02 -4.44
CA LYS A 45 9.56 6.00 -5.40
C LYS A 45 10.05 4.74 -4.68
N THR A 46 10.84 4.90 -3.61
CA THR A 46 11.33 3.77 -2.81
C THR A 46 10.19 2.96 -2.20
N LEU A 47 9.19 3.62 -1.59
CA LEU A 47 8.03 2.94 -1.03
C LEU A 47 7.21 2.23 -2.12
N LEU A 48 6.99 2.91 -3.26
CA LEU A 48 6.24 2.37 -4.39
C LEU A 48 6.90 1.10 -4.97
N THR A 49 8.23 1.05 -5.04
CA THR A 49 8.95 -0.17 -5.43
C THR A 49 8.72 -1.32 -4.46
N VAL A 50 8.64 -1.06 -3.16
CA VAL A 50 8.32 -2.11 -2.17
C VAL A 50 6.88 -2.56 -2.29
N ILE A 51 5.92 -1.66 -2.53
CA ILE A 51 4.52 -2.02 -2.81
C ILE A 51 4.44 -2.95 -4.02
N ASP A 52 5.17 -2.65 -5.11
CA ASP A 52 5.17 -3.49 -6.33
C ASP A 52 5.82 -4.87 -6.07
N ALA A 53 6.87 -4.92 -5.25
CA ALA A 53 7.52 -6.15 -4.84
C ALA A 53 6.60 -7.03 -3.97
N GLU A 54 5.89 -6.43 -3.01
CA GLU A 54 4.94 -7.16 -2.15
C GLU A 54 3.70 -7.62 -2.91
N ASN A 55 3.23 -6.87 -3.91
CA ASN A 55 2.19 -7.34 -4.83
C ASN A 55 2.64 -8.61 -5.56
N THR A 56 3.85 -8.57 -6.13
CA THR A 56 4.44 -9.72 -6.81
C THR A 56 4.59 -10.91 -5.87
N ALA A 57 5.02 -10.69 -4.62
CA ALA A 57 5.14 -11.72 -3.61
C ALA A 57 3.78 -12.34 -3.26
N ALA A 58 2.74 -11.53 -3.03
CA ALA A 58 1.38 -11.99 -2.75
C ALA A 58 0.81 -12.85 -3.91
N ILE A 59 0.97 -12.38 -5.15
CA ILE A 59 0.58 -13.13 -6.36
C ILE A 59 1.31 -14.48 -6.44
N ASN A 60 2.62 -14.49 -6.20
CA ASN A 60 3.40 -15.72 -6.28
C ASN A 60 3.00 -16.72 -5.19
N LYS A 61 2.76 -16.25 -3.96
CA LYS A 61 2.24 -17.09 -2.86
C LYS A 61 0.90 -17.72 -3.25
N TYR A 62 -0.04 -16.92 -3.76
CA TYR A 62 -1.35 -17.40 -4.23
C TYR A 62 -1.23 -18.43 -5.35
N LYS A 63 -0.50 -18.12 -6.43
CA LYS A 63 -0.32 -19.04 -7.58
C LYS A 63 0.35 -20.35 -7.16
N THR A 64 1.34 -20.28 -6.28
CA THR A 64 2.03 -21.48 -5.76
C THR A 64 1.08 -22.36 -4.96
N ALA A 65 0.24 -21.75 -4.12
CA ALA A 65 -0.75 -22.48 -3.34
C ALA A 65 -1.78 -23.17 -4.23
N VAL A 66 -2.39 -22.45 -5.18
CA VAL A 66 -3.37 -23.01 -6.14
C VAL A 66 -2.76 -24.16 -6.94
N LYS A 67 -1.54 -24.00 -7.44
CA LYS A 67 -0.83 -25.07 -8.17
C LYS A 67 -0.59 -26.31 -7.29
N THR A 68 -0.25 -26.11 -6.02
CA THR A 68 -0.03 -27.22 -5.08
C THR A 68 -1.33 -27.98 -4.86
N ILE A 69 -2.44 -27.27 -4.57
CA ILE A 69 -3.77 -27.85 -4.41
C ILE A 69 -4.19 -28.67 -5.63
N GLN A 70 -4.01 -28.10 -6.83
CA GLN A 70 -4.30 -28.80 -8.08
C GLN A 70 -3.48 -30.10 -8.22
N THR A 71 -2.20 -30.06 -7.85
CA THR A 71 -1.31 -31.23 -7.92
C THR A 71 -1.75 -32.32 -6.95
N ASP A 72 -2.08 -31.94 -5.71
CA ASP A 72 -2.49 -32.88 -4.65
C ASP A 72 -3.80 -33.57 -5.02
N LEU A 73 -4.77 -32.81 -5.53
CA LEU A 73 -6.05 -33.35 -5.98
C LEU A 73 -5.91 -34.30 -7.17
N VAL A 74 -5.14 -33.93 -8.21
CA VAL A 74 -4.88 -34.81 -9.36
C VAL A 74 -4.20 -36.10 -8.90
N GLY A 75 -3.26 -35.99 -7.95
CA GLY A 75 -2.62 -37.14 -7.33
C GLY A 75 -3.59 -38.05 -6.60
N ALA A 76 -4.54 -37.49 -5.84
CA ALA A 76 -5.55 -38.23 -5.10
C ALA A 76 -6.50 -39.00 -6.02
N VAL A 77 -7.02 -38.37 -7.08
CA VAL A 77 -7.90 -39.02 -8.05
C VAL A 77 -7.18 -40.13 -8.80
N LYS A 78 -5.92 -39.91 -9.20
CA LYS A 78 -5.11 -40.95 -9.87
C LYS A 78 -4.94 -42.19 -9.00
N ARG A 79 -4.83 -42.02 -7.67
CA ARG A 79 -4.74 -43.17 -6.76
C ARG A 79 -6.00 -44.04 -6.80
N LEU A 80 -7.17 -43.52 -7.18
CA LEU A 80 -8.41 -44.32 -7.31
C LEU A 80 -8.40 -45.28 -8.51
N ASP A 81 -7.39 -45.23 -9.39
CA ASP A 81 -7.30 -46.11 -10.57
C ASP A 81 -7.28 -47.61 -10.23
N VAL A 82 -6.94 -47.98 -8.98
CA VAL A 82 -7.07 -49.35 -8.47
C VAL A 82 -8.48 -49.94 -8.69
N PHE A 83 -9.52 -49.11 -8.66
CA PHE A 83 -10.91 -49.56 -8.83
C PHE A 83 -11.35 -49.80 -10.28
N SER A 84 -10.49 -49.51 -11.27
CA SER A 84 -10.88 -49.51 -12.69
C SER A 84 -11.26 -50.89 -13.25
N ARG A 85 -11.02 -51.98 -12.51
CA ARG A 85 -11.31 -53.36 -12.94
C ARG A 85 -12.69 -53.88 -12.48
N ASN A 86 -13.41 -53.15 -11.64
CA ASN A 86 -14.73 -53.54 -11.16
C ASN A 86 -15.80 -52.57 -11.69
N VAL A 87 -16.83 -53.08 -12.37
CA VAL A 87 -17.83 -52.24 -13.06
C VAL A 87 -18.57 -51.28 -12.11
N THR A 88 -18.92 -51.74 -10.90
CA THR A 88 -19.64 -50.90 -9.92
C THR A 88 -18.73 -49.83 -9.31
N LEU A 89 -17.51 -50.21 -8.90
CA LEU A 89 -16.57 -49.25 -8.33
C LEU A 89 -16.00 -48.30 -9.39
N LEU A 90 -15.92 -48.73 -10.65
CA LEU A 90 -15.55 -47.89 -11.78
C LEU A 90 -16.54 -46.74 -11.95
N ALA A 91 -17.84 -47.02 -11.95
CA ALA A 91 -18.87 -45.98 -12.05
C ALA A 91 -18.75 -44.95 -10.91
N LEU A 92 -18.55 -45.40 -9.67
CA LEU A 92 -18.35 -44.51 -8.52
C LEU A 92 -17.05 -43.70 -8.63
N LYS A 93 -15.97 -44.31 -9.11
CA LYS A 93 -14.69 -43.65 -9.39
C LYS A 93 -14.83 -42.58 -10.47
N GLU A 94 -15.60 -42.86 -11.53
CA GLU A 94 -15.91 -41.89 -12.59
C GLU A 94 -16.71 -40.71 -12.05
N SER A 95 -17.77 -40.94 -11.26
CA SER A 95 -18.53 -39.86 -10.62
C SER A 95 -17.67 -39.03 -9.65
N THR A 96 -16.76 -39.67 -8.90
CA THR A 96 -15.80 -38.96 -8.03
C THR A 96 -14.84 -38.10 -8.87
N SER A 97 -14.40 -38.61 -10.02
CA SER A 97 -13.51 -37.89 -10.94
C SER A 97 -14.22 -36.69 -11.59
N GLU A 98 -15.51 -36.80 -11.89
CA GLU A 98 -16.34 -35.70 -12.39
C GLU A 98 -16.50 -34.60 -11.34
N ALA A 99 -16.87 -34.94 -10.11
CA ALA A 99 -16.97 -33.98 -9.01
C ALA A 99 -15.64 -33.24 -8.75
N PHE A 100 -14.52 -33.97 -8.80
CA PHE A 100 -13.19 -33.36 -8.77
C PHE A 100 -12.96 -32.39 -9.93
N THR A 101 -13.33 -32.78 -11.15
CA THR A 101 -13.14 -31.95 -12.33
C THR A 101 -13.88 -30.62 -12.18
N THR A 102 -15.07 -30.64 -11.59
CA THR A 102 -15.83 -29.42 -11.24
C THR A 102 -15.05 -28.54 -10.26
N ALA A 103 -14.59 -29.08 -9.12
CA ALA A 103 -13.82 -28.31 -8.12
C ALA A 103 -12.50 -27.74 -8.71
N TYR A 104 -11.83 -28.51 -9.57
CA TYR A 104 -10.65 -28.06 -10.30
C TYR A 104 -10.95 -26.85 -11.19
N TYR A 105 -12.04 -26.90 -11.97
CA TYR A 105 -12.43 -25.79 -12.83
C TYR A 105 -12.94 -24.58 -12.05
N GLU A 106 -13.61 -24.78 -10.91
CA GLU A 106 -14.00 -23.68 -10.02
C GLU A 106 -12.77 -22.91 -9.51
N LEU A 107 -11.77 -23.61 -8.99
CA LEU A 107 -10.48 -23.02 -8.59
C LEU A 107 -9.80 -22.28 -9.76
N ASN A 108 -9.78 -22.90 -10.93
CA ASN A 108 -9.14 -22.31 -12.10
C ASN A 108 -9.87 -21.06 -12.62
N ASN A 109 -11.20 -21.06 -12.59
CA ASN A 109 -12.02 -19.92 -13.03
C ASN A 109 -11.95 -18.75 -12.03
N ARG A 110 -11.81 -19.04 -10.73
CA ARG A 110 -11.61 -18.04 -9.69
C ARG A 110 -10.22 -17.40 -9.69
N ASN A 111 -9.20 -18.14 -10.12
CA ASN A 111 -7.80 -17.69 -10.16
C ASN A 111 -7.66 -16.27 -10.74
N GLN A 112 -8.35 -15.96 -11.85
CA GLN A 112 -8.25 -14.63 -12.46
C GLN A 112 -8.91 -13.54 -11.59
N MET A 113 -10.04 -13.84 -10.95
CA MET A 113 -10.75 -12.91 -10.06
C MET A 113 -9.89 -12.61 -8.82
N ASP A 114 -9.40 -13.65 -8.15
CA ASP A 114 -8.59 -13.53 -6.94
C ASP A 114 -7.27 -12.80 -7.21
N LEU A 115 -6.62 -13.05 -8.36
CA LEU A 115 -5.44 -12.30 -8.79
C LEU A 115 -5.75 -10.83 -9.06
N THR A 116 -6.94 -10.54 -9.61
CA THR A 116 -7.39 -9.16 -9.83
C THR A 116 -7.61 -8.46 -8.49
N THR A 117 -8.26 -9.11 -7.53
CA THR A 117 -8.45 -8.61 -6.18
C THR A 117 -7.14 -8.24 -5.49
N ILE A 118 -6.12 -9.12 -5.55
CA ILE A 118 -4.80 -8.83 -4.98
C ILE A 118 -4.20 -7.59 -5.66
N ASN A 119 -4.16 -7.57 -7.00
CA ASN A 119 -3.60 -6.45 -7.76
C ASN A 119 -4.29 -5.12 -7.45
N ASP A 120 -5.62 -5.11 -7.44
CA ASP A 120 -6.42 -3.92 -7.20
C ASP A 120 -6.16 -3.33 -5.82
N GLY A 121 -6.02 -4.17 -4.78
CA GLY A 121 -5.65 -3.70 -3.44
C GLY A 121 -4.30 -2.98 -3.40
N PHE A 122 -3.26 -3.56 -4.01
CA PHE A 122 -1.94 -2.92 -4.10
C PHE A 122 -1.94 -1.68 -4.99
N HIS A 123 -2.70 -1.67 -6.08
CA HIS A 123 -2.87 -0.50 -6.95
C HIS A 123 -3.59 0.66 -6.24
N GLN A 124 -4.64 0.36 -5.47
CA GLN A 124 -5.34 1.35 -4.65
C GLN A 124 -4.41 1.92 -3.59
N LEU A 125 -3.65 1.09 -2.87
CA LEU A 125 -2.65 1.56 -1.91
C LEU A 125 -1.63 2.50 -2.57
N ARG A 126 -1.07 2.12 -3.72
CA ARG A 126 -0.13 2.93 -4.51
C ARG A 126 -0.73 4.29 -4.88
N SER A 127 -1.95 4.29 -5.39
CA SER A 127 -2.68 5.51 -5.79
C SER A 127 -2.92 6.41 -4.58
N ASN A 128 -3.44 5.84 -3.48
CA ASN A 128 -3.76 6.56 -2.26
C ASN A 128 -2.54 7.25 -1.65
N VAL A 129 -1.41 6.55 -1.56
CA VAL A 129 -0.16 7.11 -0.99
C VAL A 129 0.40 8.21 -1.89
N ARG A 130 0.36 8.04 -3.22
CA ARG A 130 0.79 9.09 -4.15
C ARG A 130 -0.07 10.35 -4.01
N ASN A 131 -1.40 10.18 -4.04
CA ASN A 131 -2.34 11.29 -3.95
C ASN A 131 -2.21 12.01 -2.62
N LEU A 132 -2.04 11.27 -1.52
CA LEU A 132 -1.80 11.83 -0.20
C LEU A 132 -0.56 12.74 -0.17
N LEU A 133 0.59 12.24 -0.62
CA LEU A 133 1.82 13.05 -0.60
C LEU A 133 1.71 14.27 -1.50
N GLN A 134 1.17 14.10 -2.72
CA GLN A 134 0.99 15.21 -3.64
C GLN A 134 0.11 16.30 -3.03
N THR A 135 -1.11 15.94 -2.59
CA THR A 135 -2.06 16.92 -2.02
C THR A 135 -1.55 17.57 -0.74
N THR A 136 -0.86 16.82 0.11
CA THR A 136 -0.30 17.35 1.36
C THR A 136 0.85 18.32 1.08
N SER A 137 1.76 17.96 0.18
CA SER A 137 2.88 18.80 -0.21
C SER A 137 2.43 20.06 -0.94
N ASP A 138 1.46 19.96 -1.85
CA ASP A 138 0.91 21.11 -2.57
C ASP A 138 0.32 22.13 -1.59
N ARG A 139 -0.46 21.66 -0.62
CA ARG A 139 -1.04 22.52 0.42
C ARG A 139 0.06 23.19 1.27
N TYR A 140 0.99 22.40 1.79
CA TYR A 140 2.07 22.95 2.61
C TYR A 140 2.93 23.97 1.85
N PHE A 141 3.30 23.67 0.61
CA PHE A 141 4.10 24.59 -0.20
C PHE A 141 3.33 25.85 -0.57
N SER A 142 2.00 25.79 -0.68
CA SER A 142 1.16 26.98 -0.81
C SER A 142 1.22 27.86 0.44
N ASP A 143 1.14 27.26 1.64
CA ASP A 143 1.23 28.00 2.91
C ASP A 143 2.60 28.68 3.07
N VAL A 144 3.68 27.96 2.74
CA VAL A 144 5.05 28.50 2.75
C VAL A 144 5.20 29.65 1.75
N GLN A 145 4.70 29.48 0.53
CA GLN A 145 4.79 30.52 -0.51
C GLN A 145 4.04 31.78 -0.10
N SER A 146 2.82 31.65 0.42
CA SER A 146 2.03 32.79 0.92
C SER A 146 2.73 33.52 2.08
N THR A 147 3.36 32.75 2.97
CA THR A 147 4.15 33.30 4.09
C THR A 147 5.39 34.05 3.60
N ALA A 148 6.10 33.49 2.62
CA ALA A 148 7.26 34.12 2.00
C ALA A 148 6.90 35.40 1.24
N GLU A 149 5.78 35.41 0.52
CA GLU A 149 5.24 36.60 -0.16
C GLU A 149 4.82 37.68 0.83
N SER A 150 4.25 37.30 1.97
CA SER A 150 3.92 38.24 3.06
C SER A 150 5.19 38.91 3.60
N LEU A 151 6.26 38.14 3.84
CA LEU A 151 7.54 38.68 4.28
C LEU A 151 8.16 39.60 3.21
N ALA A 152 8.12 39.18 1.94
CA ALA A 152 8.63 39.97 0.83
C ALA A 152 7.86 41.29 0.68
N SER A 153 6.55 41.28 0.88
CA SER A 153 5.71 42.49 0.86
C SER A 153 6.12 43.49 1.95
N VAL A 154 6.23 43.02 3.21
CA VAL A 154 6.74 43.85 4.32
C VAL A 154 8.14 44.36 4.03
N THR A 155 8.99 43.52 3.44
CA THR A 155 10.37 43.88 3.11
C THR A 155 10.41 45.02 2.09
N ARG A 156 9.60 44.91 1.02
CA ARG A 156 9.48 45.91 -0.05
C ARG A 156 8.75 47.18 0.37
N ALA A 157 7.89 47.13 1.39
CA ALA A 157 7.20 48.29 1.95
C ALA A 157 8.16 49.27 2.68
N ARG A 158 9.41 48.86 2.95
CA ARG A 158 10.50 49.70 3.51
C ARG A 158 10.15 50.33 4.86
N GLY A 159 9.39 49.61 5.70
CA GLY A 159 9.13 50.03 7.08
C GLY A 159 10.41 50.05 7.94
N THR A 160 10.35 50.77 9.07
CA THR A 160 11.49 51.00 9.99
C THR A 160 12.18 49.71 10.45
N PHE A 161 11.47 48.58 10.49
CA PHE A 161 11.98 47.29 10.95
C PHE A 161 12.19 46.25 9.84
N SER A 162 11.95 46.61 8.57
CA SER A 162 11.90 45.71 7.42
C SER A 162 13.11 44.75 7.31
N GLU A 163 14.34 45.27 7.37
CA GLU A 163 15.56 44.47 7.26
C GLU A 163 15.74 43.50 8.44
N LYS A 164 15.42 43.96 9.66
CA LYS A 164 15.50 43.15 10.88
C LYS A 164 14.46 42.03 10.87
N CYS A 165 13.24 42.32 10.40
CA CYS A 165 12.19 41.33 10.24
C CYS A 165 12.57 40.27 9.22
N ASN A 166 13.13 40.67 8.07
CA ASN A 166 13.59 39.73 7.05
C ASN A 166 14.70 38.80 7.59
N ALA A 167 15.69 39.36 8.29
CA ALA A 167 16.77 38.58 8.89
C ALA A 167 16.28 37.61 9.98
N ALA A 168 15.30 38.01 10.80
CA ALA A 168 14.78 37.18 11.89
C ALA A 168 13.80 36.08 11.42
N ILE A 169 13.03 36.35 10.37
CA ILE A 169 11.91 35.49 9.94
C ILE A 169 12.26 34.66 8.72
N GLY A 170 13.00 35.21 7.75
CA GLY A 170 13.35 34.52 6.51
C GLY A 170 13.96 33.13 6.72
N PRO A 171 14.93 32.95 7.63
CA PRO A 171 15.49 31.64 7.95
C PRO A 171 14.48 30.63 8.51
N LYS A 172 13.42 31.09 9.19
CA LYS A 172 12.36 30.21 9.74
C LYS A 172 11.50 29.63 8.62
N ILE A 173 11.22 30.42 7.59
CA ILE A 173 10.46 29.99 6.41
C ILE A 173 11.25 28.93 5.64
N THR A 174 12.51 29.21 5.28
CA THR A 174 13.36 28.24 4.55
C THR A 174 13.78 27.04 5.41
N GLY A 175 13.90 27.23 6.73
CA GLY A 175 14.27 26.17 7.68
C GLY A 175 13.16 25.15 7.95
N SER A 176 11.92 25.46 7.57
CA SER A 176 10.74 24.59 7.80
C SER A 176 10.70 23.34 6.90
N PHE A 177 11.36 23.38 5.74
CA PHE A 177 11.34 22.30 4.76
C PHE A 177 12.02 21.01 5.24
N ALA A 178 13.21 21.12 5.83
CA ALA A 178 14.00 19.95 6.22
C ALA A 178 13.37 19.13 7.36
N PRO A 179 12.76 19.73 8.40
CA PRO A 179 11.94 19.00 9.37
C PRO A 179 10.79 18.24 8.72
N LEU A 180 9.97 18.88 7.87
CA LEU A 180 8.85 18.22 7.22
C LEU A 180 9.31 17.02 6.36
N GLN A 181 10.40 17.22 5.60
CA GLN A 181 10.97 16.15 4.79
C GLN A 181 11.36 14.94 5.63
N ARG A 182 12.06 15.16 6.75
CA ARG A 182 12.50 14.08 7.64
C ARG A 182 11.33 13.31 8.23
N GLU A 183 10.25 14.01 8.61
CA GLU A 183 9.05 13.35 9.13
C GLU A 183 8.33 12.53 8.06
N ILE A 184 8.20 13.05 6.83
CA ILE A 184 7.64 12.29 5.71
C ILE A 184 8.49 11.03 5.44
N ASP A 185 9.81 11.16 5.40
CA ASP A 185 10.71 10.02 5.21
C ASP A 185 10.54 8.98 6.32
N ALA A 186 10.41 9.42 7.57
CA ALA A 186 10.16 8.53 8.71
C ALA A 186 8.79 7.84 8.60
N CYS A 187 7.73 8.55 8.18
CA CYS A 187 6.41 7.96 7.93
C CYS A 187 6.48 6.85 6.88
N LEU A 188 7.10 7.12 5.73
CA LEU A 188 7.20 6.17 4.62
C LEU A 188 8.11 4.98 4.98
N ALA A 189 9.22 5.22 5.67
CA ALA A 189 10.13 4.17 6.11
C ALA A 189 9.48 3.22 7.12
N ARG A 190 8.66 3.74 8.05
CA ARG A 190 7.89 2.92 8.99
C ARG A 190 6.91 2.00 8.27
N GLU A 191 6.18 2.53 7.29
CA GLU A 191 5.20 1.70 6.58
C GLU A 191 5.88 0.71 5.63
N ARG A 192 7.03 1.05 5.05
CA ARG A 192 7.83 0.13 4.22
C ARG A 192 8.11 -1.19 4.93
N LEU A 193 8.41 -1.16 6.23
CA LEU A 193 8.68 -2.36 7.04
C LEU A 193 7.41 -3.18 7.37
N ARG A 194 6.23 -2.64 7.11
CA ARG A 194 4.94 -3.26 7.43
C ARG A 194 4.20 -3.78 6.20
N LEU A 195 4.62 -3.41 4.99
CA LEU A 195 3.98 -3.82 3.74
C LEU A 195 3.95 -5.34 3.54
N SER A 196 4.94 -6.07 4.08
CA SER A 196 4.95 -7.54 4.03
C SER A 196 3.73 -8.18 4.72
N ARG A 197 3.07 -7.48 5.65
CA ARG A 197 1.86 -7.97 6.30
C ARG A 197 0.74 -8.26 5.29
N ILE A 198 0.65 -7.50 4.19
CA ILE A 198 -0.36 -7.75 3.16
C ILE A 198 -0.10 -9.10 2.50
N SER A 199 1.15 -9.36 2.07
CA SER A 199 1.50 -10.62 1.41
C SER A 199 1.49 -11.81 2.38
N ASP A 200 1.76 -11.60 3.68
CA ASP A 200 1.62 -12.61 4.73
C ASP A 200 0.17 -12.93 5.04
N SER A 201 -0.73 -11.94 5.01
CA SER A 201 -2.16 -12.17 5.18
C SER A 201 -2.75 -12.96 4.00
N VAL A 202 -2.30 -12.70 2.77
CA VAL A 202 -2.61 -13.55 1.61
C VAL A 202 -2.10 -14.98 1.83
N ASP A 203 -0.87 -15.14 2.34
CA ASP A 203 -0.30 -16.46 2.64
C ASP A 203 -1.17 -17.25 3.62
N ARG A 204 -1.66 -16.61 4.68
CA ARG A 204 -2.51 -17.26 5.69
C ARG A 204 -3.81 -17.78 5.10
N VAL A 205 -4.48 -16.98 4.26
CA VAL A 205 -5.73 -17.41 3.59
C VAL A 205 -5.46 -18.64 2.73
N VAL A 206 -4.39 -18.63 1.93
CA VAL A 206 -4.09 -19.76 1.05
C VAL A 206 -3.50 -20.96 1.78
N GLN A 207 -2.88 -20.78 2.94
CA GLN A 207 -2.43 -21.88 3.80
C GLN A 207 -3.61 -22.65 4.40
N LEU A 208 -4.66 -21.97 4.86
CA LEU A 208 -5.90 -22.62 5.31
C LEU A 208 -6.50 -23.49 4.21
N LEU A 209 -6.61 -22.92 3.01
CA LEU A 209 -7.05 -23.64 1.83
C LEU A 209 -6.17 -24.86 1.54
N ARG A 210 -4.84 -24.72 1.58
CA ARG A 210 -3.94 -25.85 1.34
C ARG A 210 -4.11 -26.98 2.35
N LEU A 211 -4.29 -26.66 3.63
CA LEU A 211 -4.47 -27.68 4.68
C LEU A 211 -5.75 -28.47 4.45
N ASN A 212 -6.87 -27.76 4.28
CA ASN A 212 -8.17 -28.38 4.02
C ASN A 212 -8.16 -29.23 2.74
N MET A 213 -7.46 -28.77 1.70
CA MET A 213 -7.33 -29.52 0.46
C MET A 213 -6.40 -30.73 0.56
N ALA A 214 -5.37 -30.69 1.42
CA ALA A 214 -4.51 -31.82 1.66
C ALA A 214 -5.22 -32.94 2.45
N ASP A 215 -6.03 -32.56 3.44
CA ASP A 215 -6.88 -33.50 4.18
C ASP A 215 -7.88 -34.16 3.23
N PHE A 216 -8.54 -33.36 2.39
CA PHE A 216 -9.44 -33.87 1.37
C PHE A 216 -8.78 -34.85 0.39
N ALA A 217 -7.61 -34.48 -0.15
CA ALA A 217 -6.85 -35.34 -1.04
C ALA A 217 -6.47 -36.67 -0.35
N THR A 218 -6.21 -36.62 0.95
CA THR A 218 -5.94 -37.80 1.76
C THR A 218 -7.19 -38.68 1.88
N ASP A 219 -8.34 -38.10 2.20
CA ASP A 219 -9.62 -38.81 2.34
C ASP A 219 -10.07 -39.46 1.03
N ILE A 220 -9.93 -38.76 -0.10
CA ILE A 220 -10.13 -39.33 -1.44
C ILE A 220 -9.27 -40.58 -1.62
N SER A 221 -7.97 -40.45 -1.35
CA SER A 221 -7.02 -41.55 -1.57
C SER A 221 -7.16 -42.70 -0.55
N SER A 222 -7.83 -42.47 0.58
CA SER A 222 -7.96 -43.43 1.68
C SER A 222 -8.71 -44.71 1.27
N CYS A 223 -9.64 -44.60 0.31
CA CYS A 223 -10.41 -45.74 -0.18
C CYS A 223 -9.51 -46.84 -0.79
N THR A 224 -8.33 -46.47 -1.28
CA THR A 224 -7.39 -47.40 -1.90
C THR A 224 -6.84 -48.47 -0.94
N ARG A 225 -7.02 -48.29 0.38
CA ARG A 225 -6.64 -49.30 1.39
C ARG A 225 -7.38 -50.63 1.24
N PHE A 226 -8.56 -50.63 0.62
CA PHE A 226 -9.38 -51.82 0.41
C PHE A 226 -8.97 -52.57 -0.86
N ALA A 227 -7.69 -52.98 -0.93
CA ALA A 227 -7.06 -53.47 -2.15
C ALA A 227 -7.56 -54.88 -2.60
N LEU A 228 -8.21 -55.65 -1.72
CA LEU A 228 -8.73 -56.98 -2.03
C LEU A 228 -10.21 -56.97 -2.44
N PHE A 229 -10.77 -55.80 -2.79
CA PHE A 229 -12.16 -55.64 -3.24
C PHE A 229 -12.59 -56.59 -4.38
N ALA A 230 -11.64 -57.10 -5.15
CA ALA A 230 -11.92 -58.03 -6.25
C ALA A 230 -12.21 -59.46 -5.77
N THR A 231 -11.74 -59.84 -4.57
CA THR A 231 -11.82 -61.22 -4.06
C THR A 231 -12.45 -61.32 -2.66
N ASN A 232 -12.63 -60.20 -1.95
CA ASN A 232 -13.23 -60.13 -0.63
C ASN A 232 -14.48 -59.24 -0.66
N SER A 233 -15.63 -59.81 -0.30
CA SER A 233 -16.92 -59.09 -0.30
C SER A 233 -16.98 -57.98 0.76
N ALA A 234 -16.34 -58.15 1.92
CA ALA A 234 -16.28 -57.11 2.94
C ALA A 234 -15.48 -55.90 2.44
N ASP A 235 -14.30 -56.12 1.85
CA ASP A 235 -13.49 -55.06 1.24
C ASP A 235 -14.25 -54.36 0.10
N PHE A 236 -15.02 -55.10 -0.69
CA PHE A 236 -15.88 -54.51 -1.73
C PHE A 236 -16.90 -53.53 -1.16
N TYR A 237 -17.67 -53.93 -0.14
CA TYR A 237 -18.66 -53.04 0.48
C TYR A 237 -18.02 -51.86 1.21
N GLN A 238 -16.84 -52.04 1.80
CA GLN A 238 -16.08 -50.95 2.42
C GLN A 238 -15.54 -49.95 1.38
N ALA A 239 -14.98 -50.43 0.27
CA ALA A 239 -14.54 -49.58 -0.84
C ALA A 239 -15.70 -48.78 -1.44
N LYS A 240 -16.84 -49.46 -1.66
CA LYS A 240 -18.07 -48.84 -2.14
C LYS A 240 -18.54 -47.73 -1.20
N GLY A 241 -18.70 -48.03 0.08
CA GLY A 241 -19.16 -47.05 1.07
C GLY A 241 -18.20 -45.86 1.21
N CYS A 242 -16.90 -46.09 1.08
CA CYS A 242 -15.89 -45.03 1.07
C CYS A 242 -16.04 -44.09 -0.13
N LEU A 243 -16.20 -44.62 -1.34
CA LEU A 243 -16.40 -43.81 -2.54
C LEU A 243 -17.72 -43.04 -2.49
N GLU A 244 -18.79 -43.66 -2.00
CA GLU A 244 -20.09 -43.00 -1.80
C GLU A 244 -20.01 -41.85 -0.79
N ALA A 245 -19.30 -42.05 0.33
CA ALA A 245 -19.07 -41.00 1.32
C ALA A 245 -18.24 -39.85 0.74
N ASN A 246 -17.14 -40.15 0.05
CA ASN A 246 -16.32 -39.13 -0.61
C ASN A 246 -17.14 -38.29 -1.60
N LEU A 247 -18.00 -38.93 -2.41
CA LEU A 247 -18.86 -38.25 -3.37
C LEU A 247 -19.85 -37.28 -2.67
N LEU A 248 -20.43 -37.70 -1.55
CA LEU A 248 -21.33 -36.84 -0.75
C LEU A 248 -20.61 -35.62 -0.19
N GLU A 249 -19.38 -35.80 0.26
CA GLU A 249 -18.59 -34.73 0.86
C GLU A 249 -18.01 -33.75 -0.18
N MET A 250 -17.78 -34.15 -1.45
CA MET A 250 -17.25 -33.30 -2.52
C MET A 250 -17.95 -31.92 -2.60
N ASN A 251 -19.27 -31.89 -2.46
CA ASN A 251 -20.04 -30.65 -2.53
C ASN A 251 -19.70 -29.69 -1.37
N GLN A 252 -19.47 -30.24 -0.17
CA GLN A 252 -19.08 -29.45 1.00
C GLN A 252 -17.67 -28.86 0.83
N TYR A 253 -16.76 -29.61 0.19
CA TYR A 253 -15.42 -29.11 -0.14
C TYR A 253 -15.46 -27.94 -1.12
N GLY A 254 -16.32 -27.99 -2.15
CA GLY A 254 -16.52 -26.86 -3.06
C GLY A 254 -17.01 -25.60 -2.34
N GLU A 255 -17.95 -25.74 -1.41
CA GLU A 255 -18.42 -24.62 -0.57
C GLU A 255 -17.32 -24.07 0.33
N MET A 256 -16.51 -24.94 0.95
CA MET A 256 -15.41 -24.54 1.82
C MET A 256 -14.31 -23.78 1.05
N ILE A 257 -13.89 -24.30 -0.11
CA ILE A 257 -12.92 -23.62 -1.00
C ILE A 257 -13.40 -22.20 -1.30
N ASN A 258 -14.67 -22.07 -1.67
CA ASN A 258 -15.26 -20.78 -2.00
C ASN A 258 -15.32 -19.85 -0.79
N ALA A 259 -15.71 -20.35 0.38
CA ALA A 259 -15.77 -19.58 1.61
C ALA A 259 -14.40 -19.02 2.00
N GLU A 260 -13.34 -19.83 1.90
CA GLU A 260 -11.97 -19.41 2.24
C GLU A 260 -11.41 -18.41 1.24
N LEU A 261 -11.58 -18.66 -0.08
CA LEU A 261 -11.15 -17.72 -1.10
C LEU A 261 -11.91 -16.39 -1.05
N ASN A 262 -13.17 -16.41 -0.60
CA ASN A 262 -13.94 -15.18 -0.35
C ASN A 262 -13.34 -14.32 0.78
N LEU A 263 -12.46 -14.87 1.64
CA LEU A 263 -11.74 -14.08 2.65
C LEU A 263 -10.58 -13.28 2.06
N LEU A 264 -10.13 -13.58 0.84
CA LEU A 264 -8.98 -12.92 0.22
C LEU A 264 -9.24 -11.42 0.02
N GLN A 265 -10.40 -11.07 -0.56
CA GLN A 265 -10.78 -9.69 -0.81
C GLN A 265 -10.81 -8.82 0.47
N PRO A 266 -11.61 -9.15 1.50
CA PRO A 266 -11.66 -8.34 2.72
C PRO A 266 -10.30 -8.30 3.42
N THR A 267 -9.51 -9.38 3.36
CA THR A 267 -8.17 -9.41 3.97
C THR A 267 -7.20 -8.43 3.30
N VAL A 268 -7.11 -8.47 1.96
CA VAL A 268 -6.25 -7.54 1.20
C VAL A 268 -6.74 -6.10 1.38
N GLN A 269 -8.05 -5.88 1.33
CA GLN A 269 -8.64 -4.56 1.50
C GLN A 269 -8.33 -3.97 2.88
N VAL A 270 -8.56 -4.71 3.96
CA VAL A 270 -8.30 -4.23 5.33
C VAL A 270 -6.82 -3.88 5.53
N GLU A 271 -5.89 -4.71 5.06
CA GLU A 271 -4.46 -4.45 5.24
C GLU A 271 -3.97 -3.26 4.39
N THR A 272 -4.47 -3.13 3.16
CA THR A 272 -4.14 -2.00 2.27
C THR A 272 -4.72 -0.68 2.78
N GLU A 273 -5.97 -0.68 3.26
CA GLU A 273 -6.60 0.48 3.90
C GLU A 273 -5.88 0.86 5.19
N ALA A 274 -5.52 -0.12 6.04
CA ALA A 274 -4.80 0.15 7.27
C ALA A 274 -3.41 0.74 7.00
N SER A 275 -2.70 0.25 5.99
CA SER A 275 -1.42 0.82 5.53
C SER A 275 -1.58 2.26 5.07
N SER A 276 -2.54 2.51 4.17
CA SER A 276 -2.89 3.85 3.69
C SER A 276 -3.26 4.81 4.83
N GLY A 277 -4.09 4.35 5.78
CA GLY A 277 -4.53 5.12 6.94
C GLY A 277 -3.38 5.51 7.87
N ARG A 278 -2.44 4.59 8.13
CA ARG A 278 -1.24 4.88 8.95
C ARG A 278 -0.33 5.92 8.30
N ILE A 279 -0.07 5.79 6.99
CA ILE A 279 0.72 6.80 6.26
C ILE A 279 0.00 8.14 6.30
N ARG A 280 -1.31 8.16 5.99
CA ARG A 280 -2.16 9.36 6.01
C ARG A 280 -2.07 10.08 7.33
N HIS A 281 -2.33 9.39 8.44
CA HIS A 281 -2.31 10.01 9.76
C HIS A 281 -0.96 10.66 10.06
N CYS A 282 0.13 9.93 9.81
CA CYS A 282 1.49 10.40 10.04
C CYS A 282 1.86 11.63 9.20
N VAL A 283 1.62 11.56 7.89
CA VAL A 283 1.94 12.64 6.94
C VAL A 283 1.08 13.87 7.21
N MET A 284 -0.23 13.70 7.42
CA MET A 284 -1.13 14.82 7.69
C MET A 284 -0.84 15.50 9.01
N GLN A 285 -0.46 14.75 10.05
CA GLN A 285 -0.04 15.34 11.32
C GLN A 285 1.20 16.21 11.13
N SER A 286 2.25 15.66 10.51
CA SER A 286 3.51 16.37 10.26
C SER A 286 3.31 17.64 9.43
N ALA A 287 2.49 17.54 8.39
CA ALA A 287 2.15 18.69 7.56
C ALA A 287 1.26 19.71 8.30
N GLY A 288 0.32 19.26 9.14
CA GLY A 288 -0.50 20.14 9.96
C GLY A 288 0.32 20.94 10.98
N GLU A 289 1.31 20.30 11.60
CA GLU A 289 2.27 20.98 12.48
C GLU A 289 3.10 22.02 11.70
N ALA A 290 3.58 21.65 10.52
CA ALA A 290 4.35 22.55 9.66
C ALA A 290 3.53 23.73 9.11
N SER A 291 2.28 23.51 8.71
CA SER A 291 1.34 24.57 8.31
C SER A 291 1.01 25.49 9.49
N SER A 292 0.83 24.95 10.70
CA SER A 292 0.59 25.76 11.91
C SER A 292 1.80 26.65 12.24
N LEU A 293 3.03 26.15 12.02
CA LEU A 293 4.24 26.94 12.12
C LEU A 293 4.26 28.08 11.10
N MET A 294 3.86 27.83 9.84
CA MET A 294 3.75 28.87 8.82
C MET A 294 2.72 29.94 9.19
N GLU A 295 1.59 29.52 9.76
CA GLU A 295 0.57 30.45 10.28
C GLU A 295 1.13 31.38 11.37
N GLY A 296 1.77 30.80 12.39
CA GLY A 296 2.42 31.58 13.45
C GLY A 296 3.54 32.48 12.91
N THR A 297 4.28 32.01 11.91
CA THR A 297 5.32 32.80 11.24
C THR A 297 4.71 34.00 10.51
N ARG A 298 3.57 33.81 9.83
CA ARG A 298 2.82 34.88 9.16
C ARG A 298 2.30 35.93 10.13
N MET A 299 1.78 35.52 11.29
CA MET A 299 1.40 36.45 12.36
C MET A 299 2.62 37.23 12.88
N ALA A 300 3.76 36.57 13.05
CA ALA A 300 5.00 37.21 13.47
C ALA A 300 5.52 38.23 12.44
N ILE A 301 5.32 38.00 11.14
CA ILE A 301 5.63 38.97 10.07
C ILE A 301 4.85 40.27 10.28
N ASN A 302 3.53 40.16 10.44
CA ASN A 302 2.66 41.33 10.61
C ASN A 302 3.04 42.11 11.87
N ARG A 303 3.24 41.41 12.99
CA ARG A 303 3.67 42.04 14.24
C ARG A 303 5.03 42.72 14.10
N CYS A 304 5.99 42.07 13.46
CA CYS A 304 7.33 42.63 13.28
C CYS A 304 7.31 43.91 12.45
N ALA A 305 6.42 43.99 11.45
CA ALA A 305 6.24 45.20 10.65
C ALA A 305 5.72 46.40 11.48
N GLU A 306 4.90 46.15 12.50
CA GLU A 306 4.27 47.18 13.33
C GLU A 306 5.13 47.65 14.51
N VAL A 307 5.71 46.69 15.26
CA VAL A 307 6.36 46.98 16.55
C VAL A 307 7.84 46.57 16.61
N GLY A 308 8.38 46.01 15.52
CA GLY A 308 9.74 45.48 15.47
C GLY A 308 9.87 44.01 15.89
N PRO A 309 11.08 43.42 15.74
CA PRO A 309 11.34 41.99 15.97
C PRO A 309 11.21 41.56 17.44
#